data_AF-A0A959P0Z7-F1
#
_entry.id   AF-A0A959P0Z7-F1
#
_cell.length_a   1.000
_cell.length_b   1.000
_cell.length_c   1.000
_cell.angle_alpha   90.00
_cell.angle_beta   90.00
_cell.angle_gamma   90.00
#
_symmetry.space_group_name_H-M   'P 1'
#
loop_
_entity.id
_entity.type
_entity.pdbx_description
1 polymer ?
#
loop_
_entity_poly.entity_id
_entity_poly.type
_entity_poly.pdbx_seq_one_letter_code
_entity_poly.pdbx_strand_id
1 'polypeptide(L)' 'MLNYVWLALIMLGIGVAITTDVFEKSENKYQNGNQLKVEIILQDSTKDVQQGKNSVLIKIPKERFNDFYKT' A
#
# COMPACT_ATOMS: atom_id res chain seq x y z
N MET A 1 -3.45 11.44 -38.57
CA MET A 1 -2.17 12.09 -38.93
C MET A 1 -1.34 12.25 -37.66
N LEU A 2 -0.32 11.40 -37.48
CA LEU A 2 0.58 11.46 -36.33
C LEU A 2 1.73 12.44 -36.68
N ASN A 3 1.89 13.50 -35.89
CA ASN A 3 3.00 14.44 -36.02
C ASN A 3 4.11 14.06 -35.03
N TYR A 4 5.34 14.52 -35.24
CA TYR A 4 6.47 14.32 -34.33
C TYR A 4 6.18 14.76 -32.89
N VAL A 5 5.37 15.80 -32.69
CA VAL A 5 4.90 16.22 -31.36
C VAL A 5 4.05 15.13 -30.71
N TRP A 6 3.13 14.52 -31.47
CA TRP A 6 2.29 13.42 -30.99
C TRP A 6 3.13 12.18 -30.64
N LEU A 7 4.12 11.86 -31.47
CA LEU A 7 5.05 10.78 -31.20
C LEU A 7 5.86 11.03 -29.92
N ALA A 8 6.36 12.26 -29.73
CA ALA A 8 7.12 12.64 -28.54
C ALA A 8 6.27 12.51 -27.26
N LEU A 9 5.01 12.93 -27.29
CA LEU A 9 4.09 12.80 -26.15
C LEU A 9 3.78 11.34 -25.81
N ILE A 10 3.62 10.48 -26.81
CA ILE A 10 3.44 9.04 -26.61
C ILE A 10 4.69 8.45 -25.96
N MET A 11 5.88 8.76 -26.48
CA MET A 11 7.15 8.27 -25.92
C MET A 11 7.38 8.78 -24.50
N LEU A 12 7.00 10.03 -24.20
CA LEU A 12 7.07 10.59 -22.85
C LEU A 12 6.12 9.86 -21.91
N GLY A 13 4.87 9.62 -22.32
CA GLY A 13 3.91 8.87 -21.50
C GLY A 13 4.37 7.45 -21.19
N ILE A 14 4.91 6.74 -22.19
CA ILE A 14 5.49 5.41 -22.01
C ILE A 14 6.71 5.47 -21.08
N GLY A 15 7.60 6.43 -21.31
CA GLY A 15 8.78 6.64 -20.49
C GLY A 15 8.42 6.86 -19.02
N VAL A 16 7.48 7.77 -18.74
CA VAL A 16 7.00 8.07 -17.38
C VAL A 16 6.40 6.83 -16.72
N ALA A 17 5.55 6.06 -17.42
CA ALA A 17 4.95 4.86 -16.88
C ALA A 17 6.01 3.83 -16.47
N ILE A 18 6.96 3.52 -17.37
CA ILE A 18 8.03 2.57 -17.10
C ILE A 18 8.92 3.06 -15.95
N THR A 19 9.32 4.33 -15.96
CA THR A 19 10.19 4.87 -14.90
C THR A 19 9.49 4.88 -13.55
N THR A 20 8.19 5.18 -13.51
CA THR A 20 7.41 5.18 -12.27
C THR A 20 7.32 3.76 -11.72
N ASP A 21 6.99 2.77 -12.54
CA ASP A 21 6.91 1.37 -12.11
C ASP A 21 8.24 0.86 -11.55
N VAL A 22 9.35 1.15 -12.23
CA VAL A 22 10.69 0.75 -11.78
C VAL A 22 11.06 1.43 -10.46
N PHE A 23 10.81 2.74 -10.36
CA PHE A 23 11.12 3.52 -9.16
C PHE A 23 10.30 3.04 -7.95
N GLU A 24 8.98 2.90 -8.11
CA GLU A 24 8.10 2.45 -7.03
C GLU A 24 8.41 1.02 -6.57
N LYS A 25 8.80 0.13 -7.50
CA LYS A 25 9.24 -1.22 -7.18
C LYS A 25 10.59 -1.22 -6.45
N SER A 26 11.53 -0.37 -6.89
CA SER A 26 12.85 -0.25 -6.29
C SER A 26 12.78 0.28 -4.86
N GLU A 27 11.92 1.25 -4.59
CA GLU A 27 11.73 1.81 -3.25
C GLU A 27 10.82 0.96 -2.35
N ASN A 28 10.24 -0.11 -2.90
CA ASN A 28 9.18 -0.90 -2.27
C ASN A 28 8.10 -0.01 -1.66
N LYS A 29 7.60 0.98 -2.43
CA LYS A 29 6.63 1.99 -1.97
C LYS A 29 5.41 1.38 -1.28
N TYR A 30 4.94 0.24 -1.80
CA TYR A 30 3.79 -0.49 -1.26
C TYR A 30 4.16 -1.49 -0.15
N GLN A 31 5.42 -1.55 0.26
CA GLN A 31 5.94 -2.42 1.31
C GLN A 31 5.59 -3.90 1.09
N ASN A 32 5.61 -4.35 -0.16
CA ASN A 32 5.34 -5.74 -0.51
C ASN A 32 6.32 -6.67 0.20
N GLY A 33 5.80 -7.75 0.79
CA GLY A 33 6.59 -8.70 1.58
C GLY A 33 6.87 -8.27 3.02
N ASN A 34 6.61 -7.00 3.38
CA ASN A 34 6.77 -6.50 4.74
C ASN A 34 5.43 -6.57 5.49
N GLN A 35 5.49 -6.96 6.77
CA GLN A 35 4.30 -7.07 7.62
C GLN A 35 4.11 -5.79 8.44
N LEU A 36 2.91 -5.21 8.37
CA LEU A 36 2.53 -4.10 9.24
C LEU A 36 2.07 -4.64 10.59
N LYS A 37 2.76 -4.26 11.67
CA LYS A 37 2.36 -4.62 13.04
C LYS A 37 1.12 -3.83 13.44
N VAL A 38 0.03 -4.54 13.70
CA VAL A 38 -1.25 -3.96 14.13
C VAL A 38 -1.58 -4.36 15.56
N GLU A 39 -2.29 -3.48 16.26
CA GLU A 39 -2.82 -3.77 17.58
C GLU A 39 -4.30 -4.13 17.45
N ILE A 40 -4.67 -5.22 18.10
CA ILE A 40 -6.00 -5.81 17.99
C ILE A 40 -6.70 -5.56 19.34
N ILE A 41 -7.79 -4.79 19.31
CA ILE A 41 -8.57 -4.49 20.51
C ILE A 41 -9.83 -5.35 20.47
N LEU A 42 -9.90 -6.34 21.36
CA LEU A 42 -11.10 -7.14 21.60
C LEU A 42 -12.02 -6.34 22.52
N GLN A 43 -13.23 -6.03 22.05
CA GLN A 43 -14.20 -5.26 22.84
C GLN A 43 -14.89 -6.11 23.91
N ASP A 44 -14.97 -7.42 23.68
CA ASP A 44 -15.57 -8.37 24.61
C ASP A 44 -14.52 -9.05 25.50
N SER A 45 -14.94 -9.36 26.73
CA SER A 45 -14.12 -10.01 27.75
C SER A 45 -13.41 -11.24 27.18
N THR A 46 -12.10 -11.34 27.41
CA THR A 46 -11.20 -12.41 26.90
C THR A 46 -11.63 -13.86 27.23
N LYS A 47 -12.70 -14.04 28.00
CA LYS A 47 -13.32 -15.32 28.34
C LYS A 47 -14.20 -15.90 27.22
N ASP A 48 -14.63 -15.10 26.25
CA ASP A 48 -15.52 -15.50 25.15
C ASP A 48 -14.81 -15.61 23.78
N VAL A 49 -13.48 -15.72 23.75
CA VAL A 49 -12.77 -16.09 22.51
C VAL A 49 -13.05 -17.56 22.21
N GLN A 50 -14.23 -17.84 21.67
CA GLN A 50 -14.63 -19.18 21.25
C GLN A 50 -13.79 -19.59 20.03
N GLN A 51 -13.45 -20.89 19.93
CA GLN A 51 -12.86 -21.45 18.71
C GLN A 51 -13.84 -21.24 17.55
N GLY A 52 -13.51 -20.31 16.65
CA GLY A 52 -14.40 -19.93 15.56
C GLY A 52 -14.07 -18.57 14.95
N LYS A 53 -15.07 -17.96 14.30
CA LYS A 53 -14.95 -16.63 13.69
C LYS A 53 -15.34 -15.57 14.71
N ASN A 54 -14.37 -14.78 15.16
CA ASN A 54 -14.60 -13.63 16.03
C ASN A 54 -14.54 -12.35 15.21
N SER A 55 -15.47 -11.42 15.46
CA SER A 55 -15.42 -10.08 14.89
C SER A 55 -14.43 -9.25 15.70
N VAL A 56 -13.44 -8.67 15.03
CA VAL A 56 -12.41 -7.88 15.71
C VAL A 56 -12.17 -6.57 14.99
N LEU A 57 -11.98 -5.51 15.77
CA LEU A 57 -11.63 -4.19 15.25
C LEU A 57 -10.11 -4.01 15.33
N ILE A 58 -9.50 -3.89 14.16
CA ILE A 58 -8.08 -3.56 14.02
C ILE A 58 -7.96 -2.05 13.95
N LYS A 59 -7.25 -1.45 14.91
CA LYS A 59 -6.93 -0.01 14.87
C LYS A 59 -5.45 0.16 14.56
N ILE A 60 -5.16 0.93 13.53
CA ILE A 60 -3.80 1.29 13.13
C ILE A 60 -3.67 2.80 13.33
N PRO A 61 -2.79 3.27 14.23
CA PRO A 61 -2.50 4.69 14.37
C PRO A 61 -2.00 5.28 13.05
N LYS A 62 -2.39 6.52 12.76
CA LYS A 62 -1.99 7.21 11.53
C LYS A 62 -0.47 7.27 11.42
N GLU A 63 0.21 7.52 12.52
CA GLU A 63 1.67 7.64 12.60
C GLU A 63 2.33 6.34 12.12
N ARG A 64 1.87 5.18 12.64
CA ARG A 64 2.40 3.87 12.22
C ARG A 64 2.11 3.55 10.76
N PHE A 65 0.95 3.94 10.25
CA PHE A 65 0.61 3.74 8.84
C PHE A 65 1.52 4.58 7.94
N ASN A 66 1.66 5.86 8.27
CA ASN A 66 2.47 6.82 7.54
C ASN A 66 3.96 6.47 7.58
N ASP A 67 4.48 6.02 8.73
CA ASP A 67 5.86 5.55 8.84
C ASP A 67 6.13 4.32 7.97
N PHE A 68 5.17 3.40 7.90
CA PHE A 68 5.29 2.18 7.10
C PHE A 68 5.23 2.48 5.59
N TYR A 69 4.24 3.25 5.15
CA TYR A 69 4.05 3.59 3.72
C TYR A 69 4.79 4.86 3.27
N LYS A 70 5.54 5.50 4.17
CA LYS A 70 6.28 6.76 3.94
C LYS A 70 5.40 7.84 3.28
N THR A 71 4.21 8.06 3.84
CA THR A 71 3.16 8.96 3.32
C THR A 71 2.83 10.07 4.32
#